data_AF-A0A2N2T8W6-F1
#
_entry.id   AF-A0A2N2T8W6-F1
#
_cell.length_a   1.000
_cell.length_b   1.000
_cell.length_c   1.000
_cell.angle_alpha   90.00
_cell.angle_beta   90.00
_cell.angle_gamma   90.00
#
_symmetry.space_group_name_H-M   'P 1'
#
loop_
_entity.id
_entity.type
_entity.pdbx_description
1 polymer ?
#
loop_
_entity_poly.entity_id
_entity_poly.type
_entity_poly.pdbx_seq_one_letter_code
_entity_poly.pdbx_strand_id
1 'polypeptide(L)' 'TKGAITCEQLANMKIPVPPSSEQIDICSRIRQSLEVSKPLRAEIQRSLDLLTERRSALITAAVTGQIPLEEMTG' A
#
# COMPACT_ATOMS: atom_id res chain seq x y z
N THR A 1 26.73 -5.09 -1.52
CA THR A 1 25.92 -4.24 -0.62
C THR A 1 26.39 -2.80 -0.69
N LYS A 2 25.99 -2.05 -1.75
CA LYS A 2 26.26 -0.61 -1.89
C LYS A 2 24.98 0.16 -1.55
N GLY A 3 24.61 0.17 -0.26
CA GLY A 3 23.34 0.74 0.20
C GLY A 3 23.46 1.65 1.42
N ALA A 4 24.68 1.98 1.86
CA ALA A 4 24.87 2.90 2.97
C ALA A 4 25.05 4.32 2.41
N ILE A 5 24.14 5.23 2.78
CA ILE A 5 24.32 6.67 2.59
C ILE A 5 25.31 7.13 3.66
N THR A 6 26.46 7.67 3.27
CA THR A 6 27.45 8.19 4.21
C THR A 6 27.05 9.59 4.71
N CYS A 7 27.50 9.97 5.91
CA CYS A 7 27.25 11.31 6.45
C CYS A 7 27.77 12.42 5.51
N GLU A 8 28.88 12.16 4.83
CA GLU A 8 29.46 13.05 3.82
C GLU A 8 28.55 13.22 2.60
N GLN A 9 27.88 12.14 2.15
CA GLN A 9 26.91 12.22 1.06
C GLN A 9 25.68 13.03 1.46
N LEU A 10 25.21 12.87 2.70
CA LEU A 10 24.08 13.64 3.21
C LEU A 10 24.41 15.13 3.35
N ALA A 11 25.60 15.46 3.88
CA ALA A 11 26.05 16.83 4.07
C ALA A 11 26.23 17.60 2.75
N ASN A 12 26.64 16.90 1.68
CA ASN A 12 26.84 17.49 0.36
C ASN A 12 25.58 17.48 -0.52
N MET A 13 24.45 16.98 -0.01
CA MET A 13 23.21 16.94 -0.78
C MET A 13 22.59 18.33 -0.91
N LYS A 14 22.49 18.84 -2.13
CA LYS A 14 21.81 20.10 -2.40
C LYS A 14 20.30 19.88 -2.38
N ILE A 15 19.62 20.52 -1.43
CA ILE A 15 18.17 20.47 -1.29
C ILE A 15 17.62 21.89 -1.45
N PRO A 16 16.56 22.09 -2.26
CA PRO A 16 15.86 23.37 -2.27
C PRO A 16 15.20 23.60 -0.91
N VAL A 17 15.53 24.73 -0.27
CA VAL A 17 14.93 25.14 1.00
C VAL A 17 14.12 26.41 0.75
N PRO A 18 12.83 26.28 0.36
CA PRO A 18 11.99 27.45 0.16
C PRO A 18 11.65 28.12 1.51
N PRO A 19 11.05 29.33 1.51
CA PRO A 19 10.59 29.99 2.73
C PRO A 19 9.63 29.11 3.54
N SER A 20 9.56 29.35 4.86
CA SER A 20 8.73 28.55 5.77
C SER A 20 7.25 28.49 5.37
N SER A 21 6.69 29.59 4.85
CA SER A 21 5.32 29.64 4.34
C SER A 21 5.10 28.66 3.19
N GLU A 22 5.99 28.68 2.20
CA GLU A 22 5.92 27.78 1.05
C GLU A 22 6.13 26.31 1.46
N GLN A 23 7.02 26.04 2.42
CA GLN A 23 7.17 24.70 2.98
C GLN A 23 5.86 24.19 3.60
N ILE A 24 5.17 25.02 4.37
CA ILE A 24 3.88 24.69 5.00
C ILE A 24 2.82 24.41 3.92
N ASP A 25 2.77 25.25 2.89
CA ASP A 25 1.80 25.10 1.79
C ASP A 25 2.05 23.81 1.01
N ILE A 26 3.30 23.52 0.65
CA ILE A 26 3.69 22.26 -0.01
C ILE A 26 3.30 21.06 0.87
N CYS A 27 3.66 21.07 2.16
CA CYS A 27 3.30 19.99 3.07
C CYS A 27 1.78 19.81 3.20
N SER A 28 1.02 20.91 3.24
CA SER A 28 -0.45 20.89 3.31
C SER A 28 -1.06 20.25 2.06
N ARG A 29 -0.59 20.65 0.87
CA ARG A 29 -1.02 20.06 -0.41
C ARG A 29 -0.73 18.56 -0.46
N ILE A 30 0.48 18.14 -0.08
CA ILE A 30 0.86 16.72 -0.06
C ILE A 30 0.00 15.94 0.93
N ARG A 31 -0.22 16.47 2.14
CA ARG A 31 -1.09 15.83 3.14
C ARG A 31 -2.50 15.64 2.61
N GLN A 32 -3.10 16.66 2.02
CA GLN A 32 -4.46 16.54 1.46
C GLN A 32 -4.55 15.42 0.40
N SER A 33 -3.56 15.33 -0.50
CA SER A 33 -3.52 14.25 -1.49
C SER A 33 -3.35 12.87 -0.85
N LEU A 34 -2.55 12.77 0.22
CA LEU A 34 -2.36 11.52 0.95
C LEU A 34 -3.60 11.08 1.74
N GLU A 35 -4.34 12.02 2.33
CA GLU A 35 -5.55 11.72 3.09
C GLU A 35 -6.63 11.08 2.21
N VAL A 36 -6.69 11.42 0.92
CA VAL A 36 -7.60 10.75 -0.04
C VAL A 36 -7.07 9.38 -0.45
N SER A 37 -5.77 9.25 -0.69
CA SER A 37 -5.19 8.01 -1.24
C SER A 37 -5.01 6.88 -0.19
N LYS A 38 -4.70 7.23 1.06
CA LYS A 38 -4.49 6.26 2.14
C LYS A 38 -5.69 5.34 2.42
N PRO A 39 -6.92 5.85 2.63
CA PRO A 39 -8.07 4.99 2.92
C PRO A 39 -8.39 4.08 1.74
N LEU A 40 -8.32 4.59 0.51
CA LEU A 40 -8.56 3.80 -0.70
C LEU A 40 -7.56 2.63 -0.82
N ARG A 41 -6.28 2.89 -0.53
CA ARG A 41 -5.27 1.83 -0.50
C ARG A 41 -5.57 0.77 0.56
N ALA A 42 -5.98 1.20 1.75
CA ALA A 42 -6.31 0.29 2.84
C ALA A 42 -7.52 -0.60 2.49
N GLU A 43 -8.55 -0.01 1.87
CA GLU A 43 -9.73 -0.74 1.43
C GLU A 43 -9.40 -1.78 0.34
N ILE A 44 -8.63 -1.40 -0.68
CA ILE A 44 -8.18 -2.32 -1.72
C ILE A 44 -7.38 -3.47 -1.13
N GLN A 45 -6.46 -3.19 -0.20
CA GLN A 45 -5.67 -4.23 0.45
C GLN A 45 -6.58 -5.20 1.21
N ARG A 46 -7.56 -4.68 1.96
CA ARG A 46 -8.53 -5.51 2.67
C ARG A 46 -9.36 -6.38 1.71
N SER A 47 -9.79 -5.85 0.58
CA SER A 47 -10.51 -6.64 -0.44
C SER A 47 -9.64 -7.75 -1.01
N LEU A 48 -8.35 -7.50 -1.27
CA LEU A 48 -7.42 -8.53 -1.74
C LEU A 48 -7.20 -9.63 -0.70
N ASP A 49 -7.07 -9.26 0.57
CA ASP A 49 -6.91 -10.21 1.67
C ASP A 49 -8.14 -11.13 1.77
N LEU A 50 -9.35 -10.55 1.72
CA LEU A 50 -10.61 -11.31 1.73
C LEU A 50 -10.76 -12.23 0.52
N LEU A 51 -10.38 -11.78 -0.68
CA LEU A 51 -10.42 -12.61 -1.89
C LEU A 51 -9.43 -13.78 -1.79
N THR A 52 -8.26 -13.55 -1.19
CA THR A 52 -7.24 -14.58 -0.96
C THR A 52 -7.70 -15.61 0.06
N GLU A 53 -8.34 -15.16 1.14
CA GLU A 53 -8.94 -16.04 2.15
C GLU A 53 -10.07 -16.87 1.55
N ARG A 54 -11.00 -16.23 0.82
CA ARG A 54 -12.09 -16.93 0.12
C ARG A 54 -11.57 -17.98 -0.84
N ARG A 55 -10.56 -17.65 -1.65
CA ARG A 55 -9.93 -18.60 -2.57
C ARG A 55 -9.35 -19.81 -1.82
N SER A 56 -8.66 -19.56 -0.71
CA SER A 56 -8.08 -20.63 0.11
C SER A 56 -9.17 -21.53 0.71
N ALA A 57 -10.21 -20.94 1.29
CA ALA A 57 -11.35 -21.67 1.85
C ALA A 57 -12.08 -22.51 0.81
N LEU A 58 -12.32 -21.96 -0.39
CA LEU A 58 -12.95 -22.70 -1.50
C LEU A 58 -12.11 -23.88 -1.96
N ILE A 59 -10.78 -23.72 -2.09
CA ILE A 59 -9.88 -24.83 -2.43
C ILE A 59 -9.93 -25.90 -1.33
N THR A 60 -9.84 -25.50 -0.05
CA THR A 60 -9.91 -26.44 1.07
C THR A 60 -11.22 -27.21 1.07
N ALA A 61 -12.35 -26.53 0.91
CA ALA A 61 -13.66 -27.14 0.94
C ALA A 61 -13.92 -28.03 -0.28
N ALA A 62 -13.35 -27.71 -1.45
CA ALA A 62 -13.37 -28.59 -2.62
C ALA A 62 -12.54 -29.86 -2.39
N VAL A 63 -11.34 -29.73 -1.81
CA VAL A 63 -10.44 -30.87 -1.52
C VAL A 63 -10.98 -31.75 -0.40
N THR A 64 -11.72 -31.19 0.56
CA THR A 64 -12.41 -31.95 1.61
C THR A 64 -13.80 -32.46 1.20
N GLY A 65 -14.23 -32.18 -0.03
CA GLY A 65 -15.52 -32.63 -0.58
C GLY A 65 -16.75 -31.98 0.06
N GLN A 66 -16.58 -30.83 0.73
CA GLN A 66 -17.67 -30.10 1.38
C GLN A 66 -18.48 -29.21 0.43
N ILE A 67 -17.99 -28.96 -0.80
CA ILE A 67 -18.70 -28.16 -1.81
C ILE A 67 -18.74 -28.92 -3.15
N PRO A 68 -19.91 -29.07 -3.80
CA PRO A 68 -20.02 -29.63 -5.14
C PRO A 68 -19.34 -28.74 -6.19
N LEU A 69 -18.74 -29.36 -7.22
CA LEU A 69 -18.01 -28.67 -8.31
C LEU A 69 -18.87 -27.62 -9.06
N GLU A 70 -20.19 -27.79 -9.04
CA GLU A 70 -21.18 -26.94 -9.72
C GLU A 70 -21.26 -25.53 -9.10
N GLU A 71 -21.04 -25.39 -7.79
CA GLU A 71 -21.04 -24.09 -7.09
C GLU A 71 -19.71 -23.32 -7.25
N MET A 72 -18.66 -23.96 -7.78
CA MET A 72 -17.32 -23.37 -7.90
C MET A 72 -17.11 -22.53 -9.19
N THR A 73 -18.03 -22.61 -10.15
CA THR A 73 -17.90 -21.99 -11.49
C THR A 73 -18.82 -20.79 -11.73
N GLY A 74 -19.56 -20.35 -10.70
CA GLY A 74 -20.44 -19.18 -10.73
C GLY A 74 -19.79 -17.89 -10.21
#